data_AF-A0A7K4SFD9-F1
#
_entry.id   AF-A0A7K4SFD9-F1
#
_cell.length_a   1.000
_cell.length_b   1.000
_cell.length_c   1.000
_cell.angle_alpha   90.00
_cell.angle_beta   90.00
_cell.angle_gamma   90.00
#
_symmetry.space_group_name_H-M   'P 1'
#
loop_
_entity.id
_entity.type
_entity.pdbx_description
1 polymer ?
#
loop_
_entity_poly.entity_id
_entity_poly.type
_entity_poly.pdbx_seq_one_letter_code
_entity_poly.pdbx_strand_id
1 'polypeptide(L)' 'ADAVPVVSPRCPRRVSSVLNRDVKQFGKKHMFDASEETCWNSDQGTSQWVTLDFPGTVRISQLHIQFQGGFSSRLC' A
#
# COMPACT_ATOMS: atom_id res chain seq x y z
N ALA A 1 -4.44 -23.46 -10.73
CA ALA A 1 -4.68 -22.19 -11.43
C ALA A 1 -3.86 -21.14 -10.70
N ASP A 2 -2.92 -20.51 -11.39
CA ASP A 2 -2.07 -19.50 -10.76
C ASP A 2 -2.89 -18.27 -10.39
N ALA A 3 -2.66 -17.74 -9.18
CA ALA A 3 -3.31 -16.53 -8.73
C ALA A 3 -2.77 -15.34 -9.53
N VAL A 4 -3.66 -14.58 -10.16
CA VAL A 4 -3.29 -13.37 -10.91
C VAL A 4 -3.32 -12.16 -9.97
N PRO A 5 -2.29 -11.30 -9.96
CA PRO A 5 -2.34 -10.04 -9.22
C PRO A 5 -3.53 -9.19 -9.66
N VAL A 6 -4.44 -8.92 -8.72
CA VAL A 6 -5.66 -8.14 -8.99
C VAL A 6 -5.41 -6.63 -8.84
N VAL A 7 -4.38 -6.25 -8.10
CA VAL A 7 -4.03 -4.84 -7.90
C VAL A 7 -3.26 -4.33 -9.12
N SER A 8 -3.80 -3.29 -9.76
CA SER A 8 -3.14 -2.61 -10.87
C SER A 8 -2.69 -1.21 -10.46
N PRO A 9 -1.69 -0.62 -11.16
CA PRO A 9 -1.30 0.78 -10.96
C PRO A 9 -2.45 1.76 -11.16
N ARG A 10 -3.49 1.36 -11.89
CA ARG A 10 -4.69 2.16 -12.20
C ARG A 10 -5.81 2.04 -11.16
N CYS A 11 -5.72 1.08 -10.25
CA CYS A 11 -6.67 0.94 -9.15
C CYS A 11 -6.66 2.23 -8.30
N PRO A 12 -7.78 2.97 -8.21
CA PRO A 12 -7.87 4.09 -7.29
C PRO A 12 -7.50 3.63 -5.88
N ARG A 13 -6.72 4.49 -5.21
CA ARG A 13 -6.18 4.19 -3.90
C ARG A 13 -6.23 5.41 -3.00
N ARG A 14 -6.55 5.18 -1.73
CA ARG A 14 -6.48 6.20 -0.68
C ARG A 14 -5.67 5.65 0.48
N VAL A 15 -5.02 6.56 1.17
CA VAL A 15 -4.23 6.27 2.36
C VAL A 15 -4.69 7.23 3.45
N SER A 16 -4.61 6.78 4.70
CA SER A 16 -4.97 7.59 5.87
C SER A 16 -4.13 8.87 5.99
N SER A 17 -2.82 8.76 5.78
CA SER A 17 -1.85 9.84 5.91
C SER A 17 -0.60 9.57 5.07
N VAL A 18 0.29 10.56 5.00
CA VAL A 18 1.62 10.45 4.39
C VAL A 18 2.60 11.14 5.32
N LEU A 19 3.70 10.46 5.67
CA LEU A 19 4.71 10.96 6.60
C LEU A 19 5.12 12.40 6.25
N ASN A 20 4.99 13.31 7.22
CA ASN A 20 5.30 14.74 7.08
C ASN A 20 4.58 15.45 5.92
N ARG A 21 3.49 14.86 5.41
CA ARG A 21 2.80 15.28 4.18
C ARG A 21 3.69 15.28 2.93
N ASP A 22 4.86 14.62 2.97
CA ASP A 22 5.77 14.55 1.82
C ASP A 22 5.32 13.47 0.83
N VAL A 23 4.39 13.86 -0.04
CA VAL A 23 3.86 13.01 -1.11
C VAL A 23 4.93 12.65 -2.15
N LYS A 24 6.02 13.42 -2.26
CA LYS A 24 7.06 13.15 -3.24
C LYS A 24 7.93 11.97 -2.83
N GLN A 25 8.28 11.88 -1.54
CA GLN A 25 9.14 10.82 -0.99
C GLN A 25 8.35 9.63 -0.44
N PHE A 26 7.20 9.86 0.21
CA PHE A 26 6.47 8.83 0.97
C PHE A 26 5.05 8.57 0.44
N GLY A 27 4.72 9.10 -0.74
CA GLY A 27 3.37 9.02 -1.29
C GLY A 27 2.95 7.61 -1.71
N LYS A 28 1.63 7.37 -1.70
CA LYS A 28 0.96 6.11 -2.11
C LYS A 28 1.30 5.57 -3.51
N LYS A 29 1.98 6.35 -4.36
CA LYS A 29 2.50 5.87 -5.66
C LYS A 29 3.59 4.81 -5.46
N HIS A 30 4.36 4.92 -4.38
CA HIS A 30 5.50 4.06 -4.07
C HIS A 30 5.11 2.66 -3.58
N MET A 31 3.81 2.37 -3.39
CA MET A 31 3.35 1.00 -3.14
C MET A 31 3.38 0.13 -4.41
N PHE A 32 3.44 0.74 -5.60
CA PHE A 32 3.22 0.06 -6.88
C PHE A 32 4.17 0.55 -7.98
N ASP A 33 5.28 1.20 -7.63
CA ASP A 33 6.30 1.66 -8.59
C ASP A 33 7.37 0.59 -8.87
N ALA A 34 7.23 -0.60 -8.28
CA ALA A 34 8.14 -1.75 -8.40
C ALA A 34 9.59 -1.45 -7.96
N SER A 35 9.80 -0.42 -7.15
CA SER A 35 11.09 -0.12 -6.57
C SER A 35 11.18 -0.66 -5.14
N GLU A 36 12.26 -1.36 -4.83
CA GLU A 36 12.56 -1.80 -3.46
C GLU A 36 13.13 -0.66 -2.60
N GLU A 37 13.47 0.48 -3.22
CA GLU A 37 14.07 1.65 -2.56
C GLU A 37 13.03 2.65 -2.06
N THR A 38 11.78 2.56 -2.53
CA THR A 38 10.69 3.48 -2.17
C THR A 38 9.57 2.74 -1.43
N CYS A 39 8.82 3.47 -0.60
CA CYS A 39 7.60 2.94 0.02
C CYS A 39 6.59 4.06 0.28
N TRP A 40 5.32 3.68 0.51
CA TRP A 40 4.40 4.56 1.22
C TRP A 40 4.72 4.49 2.71
N ASN A 41 4.80 5.66 3.35
CA ASN A 41 4.98 5.77 4.79
C ASN A 41 3.88 6.67 5.36
N SER A 42 3.19 6.21 6.41
CA SER A 42 2.18 6.99 7.11
C SER A 42 2.80 7.94 8.12
N ASP A 43 2.07 8.96 8.55
CA ASP A 43 2.39 9.64 9.80
C ASP A 43 2.23 8.70 11.01
N GLN A 44 2.76 9.14 12.16
CA GLN A 44 2.54 8.44 13.43
C GLN A 44 1.05 8.45 13.81
N GLY A 45 0.63 7.39 14.50
CA GLY A 45 -0.73 7.25 15.01
C GLY A 45 -1.25 5.82 14.86
N THR A 46 -2.34 5.50 15.54
CA THR A 46 -2.98 4.19 15.47
C THR A 46 -3.86 4.07 14.22
N SER A 47 -4.02 2.83 13.72
CA SER A 47 -5.01 2.51 12.68
C SER A 47 -4.79 3.23 11.33
N GLN A 48 -3.54 3.32 10.88
CA GLN A 48 -3.23 3.75 9.53
C GLN A 48 -3.76 2.72 8.52
N TRP A 49 -4.27 3.19 7.37
CA TRP A 49 -4.98 2.34 6.43
C TRP A 49 -4.66 2.68 4.98
N VAL A 50 -4.81 1.65 4.14
CA VAL A 50 -4.79 1.73 2.67
C VAL A 50 -6.11 1.17 2.16
N THR A 51 -6.80 1.87 1.28
CA THR A 51 -7.96 1.35 0.54
C THR A 51 -7.65 1.24 -0.94
N LEU A 52 -8.11 0.15 -1.55
CA LEU A 52 -8.02 -0.14 -2.97
C LEU A 52 -9.42 -0.31 -3.54
N ASP A 53 -9.77 0.48 -4.55
CA ASP A 53 -11.08 0.41 -5.20
C ASP A 53 -10.97 -0.39 -6.49
N PHE A 54 -11.49 -1.61 -6.49
CA PHE A 54 -11.51 -2.45 -7.69
C PHE A 54 -12.66 -2.03 -8.61
N PRO A 55 -12.47 -2.05 -9.95
CA PRO A 55 -13.52 -1.68 -10.91
C PRO A 55 -14.69 -2.68 -10.94
N GLY A 56 -14.57 -3.81 -10.25
CA GLY A 56 -15.61 -4.82 -10.12
C GLY A 56 -15.37 -5.70 -8.89
N THR A 57 -16.28 -6.65 -8.67
CA THR A 57 -16.14 -7.61 -7.57
C THR A 57 -14.96 -8.52 -7.83
N VAL A 58 -14.09 -8.66 -6.84
CA VAL A 58 -12.91 -9.52 -6.90
C VAL A 58 -12.92 -10.47 -5.70
N ARG A 59 -12.45 -11.70 -5.90
CA ARG A 59 -12.20 -12.65 -4.82
C ARG A 59 -10.74 -12.57 -4.42
N ILE A 60 -10.48 -12.09 -3.21
CA ILE A 60 -9.13 -12.05 -2.65
C ILE A 60 -8.81 -13.43 -2.05
N SER A 61 -7.79 -14.09 -2.59
CA SER A 61 -7.28 -15.36 -2.06
C SER A 61 -6.02 -15.18 -1.21
N GLN A 62 -5.25 -14.12 -1.46
CA GLN A 62 -4.00 -13.86 -0.77
C GLN A 62 -3.70 -12.35 -0.78
N LEU A 63 -3.06 -11.88 0.30
CA LEU A 63 -2.53 -10.53 0.43
C LEU A 63 -1.03 -10.62 0.68
N HIS A 64 -0.24 -9.93 -0.13
CA HIS A 64 1.21 -9.81 0.04
C HIS A 64 1.52 -8.37 0.44
N ILE A 65 2.25 -8.19 1.52
CA ILE A 65 2.67 -6.88 2.00
C ILE A 65 4.18 -6.93 2.21
N GLN A 66 4.91 -6.03 1.55
CA GLN A 66 6.33 -5.84 1.75
C GLN A 66 6.54 -4.59 2.60
N PHE A 67 7.35 -4.73 3.64
CA PHE A 67 7.77 -3.61 4.48
C PHE A 67 9.23 -3.27 4.16
N GLN A 68 9.56 -1.98 4.09
CA GLN A 68 10.95 -1.53 4.22
C GLN A 68 11.34 -1.56 5.70
N GLY A 69 12.51 -2.11 6.00
CA GLY A 69 12.98 -2.31 7.38
C GLY A 69 12.96 -1.05 8.24
N GLY A 70 12.77 -1.21 9.55
CA GLY A 70 12.72 -0.11 10.52
C GLY A 70 11.62 -0.35 11.55
N PHE A 71 10.36 -0.29 11.11
CA PHE A 71 9.18 -0.55 11.96
C PHE A 71 8.00 -1.00 11.09
N SER A 72 7.33 -2.09 11.47
CA SER A 72 6.04 -2.52 10.90
C SER A 72 5.04 -2.81 12.01
N SER A 73 3.76 -2.93 11.67
CA SER A 73 2.72 -3.30 12.65
C SER A 73 3.03 -4.67 13.26
N ARG A 74 2.93 -4.77 14.59
CA ARG A 74 3.15 -6.03 15.31
C ARG A 74 2.02 -7.05 15.10
N LEU A 75 0.82 -6.55 14.83
CA LEU A 75 -0.39 -7.32 14.52
C LEU A 75 -0.94 -6.75 13.20
N CYS A 76 -1.00 -7.59 12.18
CA CYS A 76 -1.55 -7.29 10.86
C CYS A 76 -2.93 -7.93 10.76
#